data_AF-A0A846G7C9-F1
#
_entry.id   AF-A0A846G7C9-F1
#
_cell.length_a   1.000
_cell.length_b   1.000
_cell.length_c   1.000
_cell.angle_alpha   90.00
_cell.angle_beta   90.00
_cell.angle_gamma   90.00
#
_symmetry.space_group_name_H-M   'P 1'
#
loop_
_entity.id
_entity.type
_entity.pdbx_description
1 polymer ?
#
loop_
_entity_poly.entity_id
_entity_poly.type
_entity_poly.pdbx_seq_one_letter_code
_entity_poly.pdbx_strand_id
1 'polypeptide(L)' 'MILLTEDSTENYYSASANDIKIATETAKLMGFQVYYIPSDFSICETAENALAHIPIQPQETLGLCIGYIPTPERY' A
#
# COMPACT_ATOMS: atom_id res chain seq x y z
N MET A 1 2.83 -8.14 -11.79
CA MET A 1 1.95 -8.07 -10.61
C MET A 1 2.26 -6.79 -9.87
N ILE A 2 1.24 -6.11 -9.38
CA ILE A 2 1.37 -4.83 -8.68
C ILE A 2 0.98 -5.01 -7.22
N LEU A 3 1.72 -4.37 -6.33
CA LEU A 3 1.37 -4.21 -4.93
C LEU A 3 1.16 -2.72 -4.63
N LEU A 4 0.00 -2.38 -4.08
CA LEU A 4 -0.23 -1.11 -3.40
C LEU A 4 -0.14 -1.36 -1.89
N THR A 5 0.68 -0.61 -1.16
CA THR A 5 0.95 -0.87 0.26
C THR A 5 0.90 0.40 1.12
N GLU A 6 0.34 0.27 2.32
CA GLU A 6 0.44 1.28 3.40
C GLU A 6 1.68 1.06 4.30
N ASP A 7 2.72 0.40 3.79
CA ASP A 7 4.05 0.37 4.43
C ASP A 7 4.64 1.79 4.47
N SER A 8 4.12 2.60 5.40
CA SER A 8 4.48 4.00 5.57
C SER A 8 5.81 4.11 6.31
N THR A 9 6.61 5.13 5.98
CA THR A 9 7.83 5.45 6.73
C THR A 9 7.56 6.03 8.12
N GLU A 10 6.31 6.40 8.41
CA GLU A 10 5.89 6.81 9.76
C GLU A 10 5.82 5.59 10.67
N ASN A 11 6.74 5.52 11.64
CA ASN A 11 6.92 4.40 12.56
C ASN A 11 5.73 4.24 13.53
N TYR A 12 4.62 3.70 13.05
CA TYR A 12 3.62 3.09 13.91
C TYR A 12 4.09 1.68 14.26
N TYR A 13 4.56 1.50 15.49
CA TYR A 13 4.95 0.18 16.00
C TYR A 13 3.70 -0.63 16.34
N SER A 14 3.16 -1.35 15.36
CA SER A 14 2.11 -2.35 15.56
C SER A 14 2.50 -3.68 14.92
N ALA A 15 1.90 -4.79 15.36
CA ALA A 15 2.11 -6.10 14.73
C ALA A 15 1.70 -6.05 13.24
N SER A 16 0.59 -5.41 12.92
CA SER A 16 0.10 -5.26 11.54
C SER A 16 1.05 -4.43 10.67
N ALA A 17 1.64 -3.36 11.19
CA ALA A 17 2.63 -2.58 10.46
C ALA A 17 3.88 -3.42 10.15
N ASN A 18 4.32 -4.26 11.10
CA ASN A 18 5.44 -5.17 10.87
C ASN A 18 5.10 -6.25 9.83
N ASP A 19 3.90 -6.81 9.87
CA ASP A 19 3.45 -7.81 8.89
C ASP A 19 3.39 -7.22 7.47
N ILE A 20 2.87 -5.99 7.33
CA ILE A 20 2.80 -5.28 6.05
C ILE A 20 4.20 -4.98 5.51
N LYS A 21 5.14 -4.59 6.39
CA LYS A 21 6.53 -4.39 5.99
C LYS A 21 7.17 -5.68 5.47
N ILE A 22 6.99 -6.80 6.17
CA ILE A 22 7.50 -8.10 5.74
C ILE A 22 6.87 -8.53 4.41
N ALA A 23 5.56 -8.36 4.26
CA ALA A 23 4.85 -8.67 3.02
C ALA A 23 5.33 -7.80 1.85
N THR A 24 5.56 -6.50 2.10
CA THR A 24 6.07 -5.55 1.11
C THR A 24 7.47 -5.94 0.63
N GLU A 25 8.39 -6.23 1.54
CA GLU A 25 9.75 -6.68 1.19
C GLU A 25 9.72 -8.03 0.45
N THR A 26 8.85 -8.95 0.87
CA THR A 26 8.65 -10.23 0.18
C THR A 26 8.17 -10.01 -1.26
N ALA A 27 7.20 -9.11 -1.47
CA ALA A 27 6.69 -8.80 -2.80
C ALA A 27 7.78 -8.22 -3.72
N LYS A 28 8.65 -7.34 -3.20
CA LYS A 28 9.81 -6.83 -3.94
C LYS A 28 10.74 -7.97 -4.37
N LEU A 29 11.07 -8.89 -3.45
CA LEU A 29 11.91 -10.05 -3.73
C LEU A 29 11.30 -10.98 -4.79
N MET A 30 9.97 -11.06 -4.84
CA MET A 30 9.24 -11.82 -5.86
C MET A 30 9.06 -11.07 -7.20
N GLY A 31 9.61 -9.85 -7.33
CA GLY A 31 9.58 -9.07 -8.57
C GLY A 31 8.28 -8.29 -8.80
N PHE A 32 7.51 -8.01 -7.75
CA PHE A 32 6.30 -7.20 -7.87
C PHE A 32 6.69 -5.73 -8.03
N GLN A 33 5.89 -4.99 -8.79
CA GLN A 33 5.98 -3.53 -8.80
C GLN A 33 5.24 -2.98 -7.58
N VAL A 34 5.98 -2.36 -6.66
CA VAL A 34 5.44 -1.85 -5.40
C VAL A 34 5.20 -0.35 -5.48
N TYR A 35 4.00 0.07 -5.11
CA TYR A 35 3.56 1.45 -4.97
C TYR A 35 3.11 1.69 -3.53
N TYR A 36 3.37 2.89 -3.02
CA TYR A 36 3.09 3.25 -1.63
C TYR A 36 1.90 4.21 -1.56
N ILE A 37 1.00 3.95 -0.63
CA ILE A 37 -0.06 4.89 -0.26
C ILE A 37 0.59 6.01 0.58
N PRO A 38 0.42 7.29 0.21
CA PRO A 38 0.96 8.41 0.98
C PRO A 38 0.41 8.43 2.42
N SER A 39 1.29 8.62 3.40
CA SER A 39 0.92 8.68 4.83
C SER A 39 0.02 9.87 5.18
N ASP A 40 -0.02 10.91 4.34
CA ASP A 40 -0.76 12.13 4.64
C ASP A 40 -2.28 11.98 4.43
N PHE A 41 -2.75 10.88 3.81
CA PHE A 41 -4.16 10.51 3.50
C PHE A 41 -5.05 11.62 2.93
N SER A 42 -4.55 12.84 2.76
CA SER A 42 -5.25 14.02 2.25
C SER A 42 -5.70 13.82 0.81
N ILE A 43 -5.09 12.84 0.15
CA ILE A 43 -5.30 12.44 -1.23
C ILE A 43 -5.81 10.99 -1.30
N CYS A 44 -6.33 10.38 -0.22
CA CYS A 44 -6.72 8.97 -0.21
C CYS A 44 -8.16 8.74 0.31
N GLU A 45 -9.04 9.73 0.12
CA GLU A 45 -10.45 9.64 0.54
C GLU A 45 -11.27 8.58 -0.22
N THR A 46 -10.81 8.14 -1.40
CA THR A 46 -11.47 7.11 -2.21
C THR A 46 -10.47 6.09 -2.74
N ALA A 47 -10.98 4.92 -3.16
CA ALA A 47 -10.18 3.89 -3.82
C ALA A 47 -9.51 4.41 -5.10
N GLU A 48 -10.20 5.24 -5.88
CA GLU A 48 -9.64 5.87 -7.08
C GLU A 48 -8.45 6.78 -6.74
N ASN A 49 -8.55 7.54 -5.64
CA ASN A 49 -7.49 8.44 -5.24
C ASN A 49 -6.25 7.65 -4.75
N ALA A 50 -6.44 6.54 -4.03
CA ALA A 50 -5.35 5.65 -3.62
C ALA A 50 -4.60 5.03 -4.82
N LEU A 51 -5.29 4.86 -5.95
CA LEU A 51 -4.71 4.34 -7.19
C LEU A 51 -4.10 5.42 -8.10
N ALA A 52 -4.28 6.71 -7.79
CA ALA A 52 -3.88 7.81 -8.67
C ALA A 52 -2.38 7.84 -9.00
N HIS A 53 -1.55 7.25 -8.13
CA HIS A 53 -0.11 7.16 -8.30
C HIS A 53 0.36 5.92 -9.09
N ILE A 54 -0.55 4.99 -9.40
CA ILE A 54 -0.24 3.80 -10.17
C ILE A 54 -0.40 4.13 -11.66
N PRO A 55 0.64 3.95 -12.49
CA PRO A 55 0.54 4.14 -13.93
C PRO A 55 -0.55 3.26 -14.54
N ILE A 56 -1.21 3.75 -15.60
CA ILE A 56 -2.13 2.93 -16.38
C ILE A 56 -1.34 1.76 -16.98
N GLN A 57 -1.82 0.55 -16.70
CA GLN A 57 -1.18 -0.66 -17.18
C GLN A 57 -1.57 -0.91 -18.64
N PRO A 58 -0.61 -1.28 -19.52
CA PRO A 58 -0.88 -1.51 -20.94
C PRO A 58 -1.74 -2.76 -21.19
N GLN A 59 -1.84 -3.65 -20.20
CA GLN A 59 -2.64 -4.86 -20.21
C GLN A 59 -3.22 -5.08 -18.80
N GLU A 60 -4.31 -5.85 -18.72
CA GLU A 60 -4.89 -6.25 -17.44
C GLU A 60 -3.83 -6.93 -16.57
N THR A 61 -3.63 -6.38 -15.37
CA THR A 61 -2.55 -6.78 -14.47
C THR A 61 -3.13 -7.04 -13.09
N LEU A 62 -2.81 -8.21 -12.53
CA LEU A 62 -3.20 -8.54 -11.17
C LEU A 62 -2.58 -7.55 -10.18
N GLY A 63 -3.44 -6.96 -9.34
CA GLY A 63 -3.09 -6.05 -8.26
C GLY A 63 -3.44 -6.62 -6.91
N LEU A 64 -2.57 -6.41 -5.93
CA LEU A 64 -2.82 -6.65 -4.51
C LEU A 64 -2.76 -5.31 -3.77
N CYS A 65 -3.68 -5.06 -2.85
CA CYS A 65 -3.62 -3.92 -1.94
C CYS A 65 -3.46 -4.46 -0.51
N ILE A 66 -2.46 -3.96 0.22
CA ILE A 66 -2.25 -4.30 1.63
C ILE A 66 -2.19 -3.02 2.46
N GLY A 67 -2.94 -3.02 3.55
CA GLY A 67 -3.06 -1.87 4.44
C GLY A 67 -3.51 -2.30 5.82
N TYR A 68 -3.40 -1.40 6.78
CA TYR A 68 -3.90 -1.59 8.13
C TYR A 68 -4.49 -0.28 8.62
N ILE A 69 -5.56 -0.39 9.41
CA ILE A 69 -6.11 0.77 10.11
C ILE A 69 -5.24 1.01 11.35
N PRO A 70 -4.48 2.13 11.42
CA PRO A 70 -3.57 2.36 12.54
C PRO A 70 -4.31 2.74 13.82
N THR A 71 -5.43 3.45 13.67
CA THR A 71 -6.29 3.87 14.78
C THR A 71 -7.76 3.83 14.35
N PRO A 72 -8.71 3.61 15.28
CA PRO A 72 -10.14 3.59 14.95
C PRO A 72 -10.66 4.86 14.27
N GLU A 73 -10.06 6.02 14.56
CA GLU A 73 -10.42 7.32 13.96
C GLU A 73 -10.08 7.42 12.48
N ARG A 74 -9.31 6.46 11.95
CA ARG A 74 -8.99 6.32 10.52
C ARG A 74 -9.93 5.32 9.80
N TYR A 75 -11.02 4.90 10.45
CA TYR A 75 -12.10 4.06 9.89
C TYR A 75 -13.35 4.91 9.60
#